data_AF-A0A951A2L9-F1
#
_entry.id   AF-A0A951A2L9-F1
#
_cell.length_a   1.000
_cell.length_b   1.000
_cell.length_c   1.000
_cell.angle_alpha   90.00
_cell.angle_beta   90.00
_cell.angle_gamma   90.00
#
_symmetry.space_group_name_H-M   'P 1'
#
loop_
_entity.id
_entity.type
_entity.pdbx_description
1 polymer ?
#
loop_
_entity_poly.entity_id
_entity_poly.type
_entity_poly.pdbx_seq_one_letter_code
_entity_poly.pdbx_strand_id
1 'polypeptide(L)'
;MLRALSFFVLLLLAIPAAAQEFQSKELADAGATYRQELVSNVPANKRQPALIPRLRKDADEEYRAKRYAQAIDDLMKAIAYGADDGLVWLRLAQNLAAGGDDHARAAAYNAYVKSTDPVERANALFIIGRDMDSHDQLKDALAVFKAGLAFTNSP
;
A
#
# COMPACT_ATOMS: atom_id res chain seq x y z
N MET A 1 -3.58 -51.81 3.81
CA MET A 1 -2.75 -50.65 3.42
C MET A 1 -3.49 -49.59 2.56
N LEU A 2 -4.65 -49.90 1.94
CA LEU A 2 -5.41 -48.89 1.19
C LEU A 2 -6.21 -47.87 2.03
N ARG A 3 -6.50 -48.14 3.30
CA ARG A 3 -7.30 -47.23 4.16
C ARG A 3 -6.52 -46.02 4.70
N ALA A 4 -5.20 -46.12 4.81
CA ALA A 4 -4.35 -45.01 5.26
C ALA A 4 -4.14 -43.95 4.16
N LEU A 5 -4.29 -44.33 2.88
CA LEU A 5 -4.14 -43.40 1.76
C LEU A 5 -5.38 -42.51 1.57
N SER A 6 -6.57 -42.98 1.96
CA SER A 6 -7.83 -42.23 1.82
C SER A 6 -7.96 -41.03 2.77
N PHE A 7 -7.29 -41.05 3.93
CA PHE A 7 -7.29 -39.92 4.86
C PHE A 7 -6.34 -38.79 4.45
N PHE A 8 -5.30 -39.10 3.66
CA PHE A 8 -4.33 -38.08 3.21
C PHE A 8 -4.87 -37.24 2.04
N VAL A 9 -5.77 -37.79 1.23
CA VAL A 9 -6.38 -37.08 0.08
C VAL A 9 -7.49 -36.11 0.52
N LEU A 10 -8.16 -36.36 1.64
CA LEU A 10 -9.23 -35.48 2.15
C LEU A 10 -8.70 -34.23 2.89
N LEU A 11 -7.42 -34.21 3.29
CA LEU A 11 -6.83 -33.04 3.96
C LEU A 11 -6.33 -31.96 2.99
N LEU A 12 -6.27 -32.25 1.69
CA LEU A 12 -5.76 -31.33 0.66
C LEU A 12 -6.82 -30.34 0.10
N LEU A 13 -8.09 -30.48 0.48
CA LEU A 13 -9.19 -29.69 -0.10
C LEU A 13 -9.69 -28.55 0.80
N ALA A 14 -9.09 -28.36 1.97
CA ALA A 14 -9.34 -27.19 2.82
C ALA A 14 -8.22 -26.15 2.65
N ILE A 15 -7.85 -25.83 1.41
CA ILE A 15 -7.15 -24.56 1.16
C ILE A 15 -8.25 -23.51 1.36
N PRO A 16 -8.21 -22.68 2.42
CA PRO A 16 -9.13 -21.56 2.51
C PRO A 16 -9.02 -20.81 1.19
N ALA A 17 -10.15 -20.43 0.59
CA ALA A 17 -10.15 -19.57 -0.57
C ALA A 17 -9.46 -18.27 -0.17
N ALA A 18 -8.14 -18.24 -0.29
CA ALA A 18 -7.34 -17.06 -0.10
C ALA A 18 -7.92 -16.07 -1.11
N ALA A 19 -8.49 -14.97 -0.60
CA ALA A 19 -9.02 -13.93 -1.44
C ALA A 19 -7.99 -13.63 -2.52
N GLN A 20 -8.40 -13.71 -3.78
CA GLN A 20 -7.45 -13.58 -4.87
C GLN A 20 -6.75 -12.22 -4.74
N GLU A 21 -5.44 -12.30 -4.51
CA GLU A 21 -4.58 -11.15 -4.32
C GLU A 21 -4.74 -10.17 -5.49
N PHE A 22 -4.99 -8.89 -5.17
CA PHE A 22 -5.08 -7.87 -6.20
C PHE A 22 -3.72 -7.70 -6.88
N GLN A 23 -3.70 -7.83 -8.20
CA GLN A 23 -2.49 -7.73 -8.99
C GLN A 23 -2.72 -6.79 -10.16
N SER A 24 -1.77 -5.88 -10.37
CA SER A 24 -1.72 -5.03 -11.55
C SER A 24 -0.27 -4.79 -11.92
N LYS A 25 0.13 -5.22 -13.13
CA LYS A 25 1.49 -5.00 -13.63
C LYS A 25 1.79 -3.51 -13.77
N GLU A 26 0.84 -2.74 -14.28
CA GLU A 26 0.98 -1.30 -14.43
C GLU A 26 1.24 -0.61 -13.08
N LEU A 27 0.46 -0.95 -12.06
CA LEU A 27 0.66 -0.38 -10.72
C LEU A 27 1.94 -0.87 -10.06
N ALA A 28 2.36 -2.11 -10.34
CA ALA A 28 3.65 -2.61 -9.89
C ALA A 28 4.82 -1.82 -10.50
N ASP A 29 4.76 -1.56 -11.82
CA ASP A 29 5.78 -0.79 -12.52
C ASP A 29 5.78 0.68 -12.03
N ALA A 30 4.59 1.28 -11.85
CA ALA A 30 4.45 2.64 -11.33
C ALA A 30 4.94 2.76 -9.88
N GLY A 31 4.56 1.83 -9.01
CA GLY A 31 5.02 1.78 -7.61
C GLY A 31 6.54 1.60 -7.50
N ALA A 32 7.12 0.75 -8.34
CA ALA A 32 8.58 0.56 -8.42
C ALA A 32 9.29 1.83 -8.90
N THR A 33 8.75 2.48 -9.94
CA THR A 33 9.29 3.74 -10.49
C THR A 33 9.26 4.84 -9.45
N TYR A 34 8.11 5.06 -8.82
CA TYR A 34 7.97 6.11 -7.81
C TYR A 34 8.87 5.86 -6.59
N ARG A 35 8.98 4.61 -6.13
CA ARG A 35 9.95 4.25 -5.10
C ARG A 35 11.38 4.60 -5.52
N GLN A 36 11.76 4.26 -6.75
CA GLN A 36 13.09 4.52 -7.28
C GLN A 36 13.39 6.03 -7.33
N GLU A 37 12.42 6.85 -7.73
CA GLU A 37 12.54 8.31 -7.71
C GLU A 37 12.83 8.84 -6.31
N LEU A 38 12.12 8.36 -5.29
CA LEU A 38 12.33 8.81 -3.90
C LEU A 38 13.73 8.44 -3.37
N VAL A 39 14.21 7.22 -3.66
CA VAL A 39 15.46 6.72 -3.08
C VAL A 39 16.71 7.06 -3.89
N SER A 40 16.59 7.33 -5.18
CA SER A 40 17.73 7.66 -6.05
C SER A 40 18.31 9.05 -5.77
N ASN A 41 17.48 9.96 -5.27
CA ASN A 41 17.89 11.32 -4.91
C ASN A 41 18.77 11.39 -3.64
N VAL A 42 18.83 10.31 -2.85
CA VAL A 42 19.63 10.27 -1.60
C VAL A 42 20.56 9.04 -1.60
N PRO A 43 21.87 9.24 -1.86
CA PRO A 43 22.87 8.17 -1.75
C PRO A 43 22.81 7.46 -0.40
N ALA A 44 23.08 6.15 -0.37
CA ALA A 44 22.95 5.34 0.84
C ALA A 44 23.77 5.88 2.03
N ASN A 45 24.95 6.43 1.79
CA ASN A 45 25.82 7.05 2.79
C ASN A 45 25.37 8.45 3.27
N LYS A 46 24.35 9.04 2.62
CA LYS A 46 23.72 10.31 2.99
C LYS A 46 22.34 10.13 3.64
N ARG A 47 21.84 8.90 3.72
CA ARG A 47 20.59 8.59 4.42
C ARG A 47 20.74 8.88 5.91
N GLN A 48 19.66 9.34 6.53
CA GLN A 48 19.62 9.66 7.96
C GLN A 48 18.52 8.85 8.66
N PRO A 49 18.71 7.53 8.89
CA PRO A 49 17.69 6.68 9.50
C PRO A 49 17.22 7.18 10.88
N ALA A 50 18.11 7.85 11.62
CA ALA A 50 17.79 8.45 12.92
C ALA A 50 16.69 9.52 12.86
N LEU A 51 16.43 10.14 11.69
CA LEU A 51 15.37 11.13 11.52
C LEU A 51 14.00 10.51 11.22
N ILE A 52 13.94 9.23 10.80
CA ILE A 52 12.69 8.57 10.38
C ILE A 52 11.59 8.66 11.44
N PRO A 53 11.83 8.36 12.73
CA PRO A 53 10.76 8.42 13.74
C PRO A 53 10.16 9.81 13.89
N ARG A 54 11.02 10.85 13.79
CA ARG A 54 10.57 12.24 13.84
C ARG A 54 9.75 12.61 12.61
N LEU A 55 10.25 12.32 11.42
CA LEU A 55 9.56 12.63 10.15
C LEU A 55 8.16 12.00 10.10
N ARG A 56 8.02 10.74 10.55
CA ARG A 56 6.69 10.09 10.63
C ARG A 56 5.74 10.80 11.59
N LYS A 57 6.26 11.28 12.71
CA LYS A 57 5.47 11.97 13.73
C LYS A 57 5.05 13.36 13.23
N ASP A 58 5.99 14.12 12.69
CA ASP A 58 5.76 15.46 12.16
C ASP A 58 4.71 15.39 11.02
N ALA A 59 4.84 14.42 10.10
CA ALA A 59 3.84 14.17 9.06
C ALA A 59 2.43 13.83 9.58
N ASP A 60 2.32 13.08 10.69
CA ASP A 60 1.00 12.79 11.30
C ASP A 60 0.37 14.05 11.91
N GLU A 61 1.18 14.94 12.50
CA GLU A 61 0.73 16.22 13.04
C GLU A 61 0.28 17.16 11.91
N GLU A 62 1.04 17.20 10.82
CA GLU A 62 0.77 17.99 9.63
C GLU A 62 -0.49 17.52 8.90
N TYR A 63 -0.69 16.20 8.75
CA TYR A 63 -1.92 15.66 8.20
C TYR A 63 -3.16 16.08 9.02
N ARG A 64 -3.10 15.98 10.35
CA ARG A 64 -4.19 16.43 11.23
C ARG A 64 -4.44 17.94 11.10
N ALA A 65 -3.39 18.72 10.86
CA ALA A 65 -3.47 20.14 10.59
C ALA A 65 -3.86 20.49 9.14
N LYS A 66 -4.16 19.48 8.29
CA LYS A 66 -4.45 19.62 6.84
C LYS A 66 -3.30 20.27 6.04
N ARG A 67 -2.07 20.15 6.55
CA ARG A 67 -0.83 20.60 5.93
C ARG A 67 -0.25 19.50 5.05
N TYR A 68 -1.01 19.09 4.03
CA TYR A 68 -0.70 17.90 3.23
C TYR A 68 0.65 18.02 2.51
N ALA A 69 1.01 19.21 2.01
CA ALA A 69 2.29 19.42 1.34
C ALA A 69 3.50 19.14 2.24
N GLN A 70 3.44 19.59 3.51
CA GLN A 70 4.50 19.32 4.49
C GLN A 70 4.55 17.84 4.85
N ALA A 71 3.39 17.23 5.11
CA ALA A 71 3.33 15.81 5.44
C ALA A 71 3.87 14.92 4.31
N ILE A 72 3.60 15.28 3.05
CA ILE A 72 4.16 14.62 1.87
C ILE A 72 5.69 14.71 1.87
N ASP A 73 6.25 15.90 2.05
CA ASP A 73 7.71 16.12 2.06
C ASP A 73 8.40 15.30 3.16
N ASP A 74 7.83 15.29 4.37
CA ASP A 74 8.38 14.52 5.49
C ASP A 74 8.30 12.99 5.25
N LEU A 75 7.20 12.50 4.69
CA LEU A 75 7.05 11.08 4.36
C LEU A 75 7.97 10.66 3.21
N MET A 76 8.13 11.49 2.17
CA MET A 76 9.07 11.25 1.07
C MET A 76 10.52 11.19 1.59
N LYS A 77 10.91 12.11 2.48
CA LYS A 77 12.21 12.09 3.15
C LYS A 77 12.40 10.84 4.01
N ALA A 78 11.38 10.43 4.75
CA ALA A 78 11.43 9.21 5.55
C ALA A 78 11.73 8.00 4.64
N ILE A 79 11.06 7.89 3.50
CA ILE A 79 11.28 6.83 2.52
C ILE A 79 12.69 6.89 1.93
N ALA A 80 13.14 8.08 1.52
CA ALA A 80 14.49 8.29 1.02
C ALA A 80 15.58 7.90 2.05
N TYR A 81 15.29 8.08 3.35
CA TYR A 81 16.16 7.69 4.46
C TYR A 81 16.05 6.21 4.87
N GLY A 82 15.12 5.45 4.29
CA GLY A 82 15.02 4.00 4.45
C GLY A 82 13.73 3.49 5.09
N ALA A 83 12.74 4.34 5.35
CA ALA A 83 11.40 3.90 5.75
C ALA A 83 10.69 3.26 4.55
N ASP A 84 10.58 1.94 4.52
CA ASP A 84 10.03 1.24 3.36
C ASP A 84 9.03 0.14 3.74
N ASP A 85 8.10 0.49 4.63
CA ASP A 85 7.02 -0.38 5.13
C ASP A 85 5.63 0.08 4.67
N GLY A 86 4.63 -0.79 4.84
CA GLY A 86 3.25 -0.54 4.39
C GLY A 86 2.64 0.75 4.96
N LEU A 87 2.84 1.02 6.25
CA LEU A 87 2.24 2.16 6.93
C LEU A 87 2.76 3.50 6.40
N VAL A 88 4.08 3.65 6.20
CA VAL A 88 4.63 4.92 5.66
C VAL A 88 4.12 5.18 4.24
N TRP A 89 4.03 4.14 3.41
CA TRP A 89 3.48 4.23 2.06
C TRP A 89 1.98 4.55 2.07
N LEU A 90 1.21 3.98 2.99
CA LEU A 90 -0.22 4.26 3.13
C LEU A 90 -0.45 5.72 3.52
N ARG A 91 0.30 6.22 4.50
CA ARG A 91 0.23 7.63 4.93
C ARG A 91 0.59 8.58 3.78
N LEU A 92 1.61 8.23 2.99
CA LEU A 92 1.99 9.02 1.83
C LEU A 92 0.85 9.06 0.81
N ALA A 93 0.28 7.89 0.48
CA ALA A 93 -0.85 7.80 -0.44
C ALA A 93 -2.07 8.61 0.01
N GLN A 94 -2.38 8.59 1.31
CA GLN A 94 -3.48 9.38 1.89
C GLN A 94 -3.27 10.88 1.72
N ASN A 95 -2.05 11.37 1.97
CA ASN A 95 -1.73 12.78 1.83
C ASN A 95 -1.71 13.22 0.35
N LEU A 96 -1.11 12.41 -0.53
CA LEU A 96 -1.12 12.65 -1.98
C LEU A 96 -2.54 12.71 -2.53
N ALA A 97 -3.41 11.75 -2.16
CA ALA A 97 -4.80 11.74 -2.56
C ALA A 97 -5.59 12.95 -2.03
N ALA A 98 -5.28 13.43 -0.82
CA ALA A 98 -5.88 14.65 -0.27
C ALA A 98 -5.41 15.92 -0.98
N GLY A 99 -4.18 15.90 -1.52
CA GLY A 99 -3.60 16.97 -2.34
C GLY A 99 -3.94 16.91 -3.83
N GLY A 100 -4.53 15.81 -4.31
CA GLY A 100 -4.80 15.58 -5.73
C GLY A 100 -3.56 15.27 -6.56
N ASP A 101 -2.55 14.61 -5.98
CA ASP A 101 -1.31 14.25 -6.66
C ASP A 101 -1.40 12.85 -7.31
N ASP A 102 -0.95 12.75 -8.57
CA ASP A 102 -1.03 11.55 -9.41
C ASP A 102 -0.25 10.35 -8.83
N HIS A 103 0.75 10.59 -7.96
CA HIS A 103 1.50 9.51 -7.33
C HIS A 103 0.70 8.76 -6.26
N ALA A 104 -0.50 9.24 -5.89
CA ALA A 104 -1.34 8.61 -4.85
C ALA A 104 -1.59 7.12 -5.14
N ARG A 105 -1.88 6.77 -6.39
CA ARG A 105 -2.15 5.37 -6.80
C ARG A 105 -0.89 4.49 -6.68
N ALA A 106 0.27 5.00 -7.10
CA ALA A 106 1.54 4.30 -6.99
C ALA A 106 1.96 4.09 -5.53
N ALA A 107 1.81 5.12 -4.69
CA ALA A 107 2.06 5.04 -3.26
C ALA A 107 1.13 4.03 -2.56
N ALA A 108 -0.16 4.06 -2.91
CA ALA A 108 -1.14 3.12 -2.39
C ALA A 108 -0.80 1.68 -2.78
N TYR A 109 -0.37 1.45 -4.03
CA TYR A 109 0.06 0.11 -4.44
C TYR A 109 1.27 -0.38 -3.63
N ASN A 110 2.27 0.47 -3.40
CA ASN A 110 3.40 0.15 -2.53
C ASN A 110 2.93 -0.20 -1.11
N ALA A 111 1.96 0.54 -0.56
CA ALA A 111 1.38 0.23 0.74
C ALA A 111 0.71 -1.16 0.76
N TYR A 112 -0.09 -1.46 -0.26
CA TYR A 112 -0.79 -2.74 -0.40
C TYR A 112 0.14 -3.95 -0.42
N VAL A 113 1.25 -3.87 -1.16
CA VAL A 113 2.19 -4.99 -1.30
C VAL A 113 3.16 -5.11 -0.12
N LYS A 114 3.39 -4.03 0.63
CA LYS A 114 4.34 -4.01 1.76
C LYS A 114 3.68 -4.23 3.11
N SER A 115 2.39 -3.96 3.23
CA SER A 115 1.70 -4.13 4.50
C SER A 115 1.31 -5.59 4.72
N THR A 116 1.48 -6.04 5.96
CA THR A 116 0.91 -7.29 6.46
C THR A 116 -0.39 -7.07 7.23
N ASP A 117 -0.77 -5.82 7.50
CA ASP A 117 -1.98 -5.46 8.23
C ASP A 117 -3.19 -5.44 7.24
N PRO A 118 -4.21 -6.28 7.44
CA PRO A 118 -5.37 -6.34 6.54
C PRO A 118 -6.09 -4.99 6.37
N VAL A 119 -6.17 -4.18 7.43
CA VAL A 119 -6.83 -2.86 7.40
C VAL A 119 -6.02 -1.88 6.56
N GLU A 120 -4.68 -1.88 6.69
CA GLU A 120 -3.83 -1.06 5.84
C GLU A 120 -3.92 -1.47 4.36
N ARG A 121 -3.92 -2.79 4.09
CA ARG A 121 -4.09 -3.33 2.73
C ARG A 121 -5.43 -2.95 2.13
N ALA A 122 -6.51 -3.07 2.91
CA ALA A 122 -7.84 -2.63 2.49
C ALA A 122 -7.84 -1.14 2.14
N ASN A 123 -7.35 -0.28 3.04
CA ASN A 123 -7.30 1.16 2.84
C ASN A 123 -6.49 1.56 1.61
N ALA A 124 -5.37 0.90 1.35
CA ALA A 124 -4.60 1.09 0.13
C ALA A 124 -5.42 0.79 -1.13
N LEU A 125 -6.14 -0.34 -1.15
CA LEU A 125 -7.03 -0.68 -2.26
C LEU A 125 -8.19 0.31 -2.42
N PHE A 126 -8.77 0.82 -1.32
CA PHE A 126 -9.80 1.86 -1.40
C PHE A 126 -9.28 3.17 -2.01
N ILE A 127 -8.02 3.54 -1.77
CA ILE A 127 -7.40 4.70 -2.42
C ILE A 127 -7.28 4.46 -3.93
N ILE A 128 -6.78 3.29 -4.35
CA ILE A 128 -6.65 2.91 -5.77
C ILE A 128 -8.03 2.91 -6.44
N GLY A 129 -9.01 2.28 -5.82
CA GLY A 129 -10.38 2.19 -6.36
C GLY A 129 -11.03 3.56 -6.51
N ARG A 130 -10.85 4.46 -5.53
CA ARG A 130 -11.39 5.82 -5.60
C ARG A 130 -10.75 6.66 -6.70
N ASP A 131 -9.45 6.47 -6.93
CA ASP A 131 -8.77 7.14 -8.02
C ASP A 131 -9.17 6.59 -9.40
N MET A 132 -9.41 5.27 -9.53
CA MET A 132 -9.99 4.70 -10.74
C MET A 132 -11.41 5.22 -11.00
N ASP A 133 -12.23 5.33 -9.96
CA ASP A 133 -13.59 5.87 -10.01
C ASP A 133 -13.61 7.32 -10.49
N SER A 134 -12.71 8.17 -9.98
CA SER A 134 -12.59 9.57 -10.43
C SER A 134 -12.08 9.72 -11.86
N HIS A 135 -11.55 8.66 -12.46
CA HIS A 135 -11.10 8.61 -13.85
C HIS A 135 -12.05 7.78 -14.74
N ASP A 136 -13.30 7.59 -14.32
CA ASP A 136 -14.36 6.87 -15.05
C ASP A 136 -14.04 5.38 -15.35
N GLN A 137 -13.05 4.79 -14.65
CA GLN A 137 -12.68 3.38 -14.78
C GLN A 137 -13.59 2.49 -13.91
N LEU A 138 -14.91 2.66 -14.01
CA LEU A 138 -15.90 2.14 -13.04
C LEU A 138 -15.83 0.62 -12.82
N LYS A 139 -15.60 -0.15 -13.89
CA LYS A 139 -15.49 -1.62 -13.79
C LYS A 139 -14.26 -2.05 -13.01
N ASP A 140 -13.14 -1.37 -13.24
CA ASP A 140 -11.87 -1.66 -12.58
C ASP A 140 -11.94 -1.19 -11.12
N ALA A 141 -12.47 0.02 -10.88
CA ALA A 141 -12.74 0.53 -9.54
C ALA A 141 -13.57 -0.45 -8.70
N LEU A 142 -14.67 -0.99 -9.25
CA LEU A 142 -15.51 -1.98 -8.58
C LEU A 142 -14.73 -3.26 -8.24
N ALA A 143 -13.85 -3.73 -9.13
CA ALA A 143 -13.01 -4.90 -8.86
C ALA A 143 -12.03 -4.64 -7.71
N VAL A 144 -11.40 -3.47 -7.68
CA VAL A 144 -10.47 -3.07 -6.61
C VAL A 144 -11.20 -2.91 -5.27
N PHE A 145 -12.37 -2.28 -5.25
CA PHE A 145 -13.16 -2.15 -4.02
C PHE A 145 -13.58 -3.50 -3.46
N LYS A 146 -13.98 -4.45 -4.31
CA LYS A 146 -14.29 -5.83 -3.89
C LYS A 146 -13.07 -6.53 -3.28
N ALA A 147 -11.88 -6.34 -3.87
CA ALA A 147 -10.65 -6.86 -3.29
C ALA A 147 -10.36 -6.23 -1.93
N GLY A 148 -10.57 -4.91 -1.77
CA GLY A 148 -10.43 -4.21 -0.48
C GLY A 148 -11.38 -4.75 0.60
N LEU A 149 -12.65 -4.96 0.26
CA LEU A 149 -13.66 -5.51 1.16
C LEU A 149 -13.37 -6.95 1.62
N ALA A 150 -12.58 -7.73 0.87
CA ALA A 150 -12.19 -9.07 1.30
C ALA A 150 -11.34 -9.05 2.58
N PHE A 151 -10.57 -7.98 2.80
CA PHE A 151 -9.75 -7.81 4.00
C PHE A 151 -10.55 -7.36 5.23
N THR A 152 -11.70 -6.72 5.06
CA THR A 152 -12.55 -6.27 6.19
C THR A 152 -13.43 -7.39 6.75
N ASN A 153 -13.58 -8.48 6.00
CA ASN A 153 -14.43 -9.62 6.35
C ASN A 153 -13.64 -10.83 6.90
N SER A 154 -12.33 -10.65 7.13
CA SER A 154 -11.48 -11.71 7.69
C SER A 154 -11.58 -11.69 9.23
N PRO A 155 -11.84 -12.84 9.87
CA PRO A 155 -12.02 -12.95 11.33
C PRO A 155 -10.74 -12.69 12.13
#